data_AF-A0A7W9BQ18-F1
#
_entry.id   AF-A0A7W9BQ18-F1
#
_cell.length_a   1.000
_cell.length_b   1.000
_cell.length_c   1.000
_cell.angle_alpha   90.00
_cell.angle_beta   90.00
_cell.angle_gamma   90.00
#
_symmetry.space_group_name_H-M   'P 1'
#
loop_
_entity.id
_entity.type
_entity.pdbx_description
1 polymer ?
#
loop_
_entity_poly.entity_id
_entity_poly.type
_entity_poly.pdbx_seq_one_letter_code
_entity_poly.pdbx_strand_id
1 'polypeptide(L)' 'MYANHELGFALASMRSPRRSRYYIQCAVDEDIADWPDARFWNKLCVRLGPETAAKVVRGPSFEKTITPLRSKFIS' A
#
# COMPACT_ATOMS: atom_id res chain seq x y z
N MET A 1 -2.89 0.94 10.62
CA MET A 1 -4.10 1.65 10.21
C MET A 1 -4.62 1.06 8.92
N TYR A 2 -5.88 0.65 8.91
CA TYR A 2 -6.60 0.24 7.71
C TYR A 2 -7.41 1.43 7.20
N ALA A 3 -7.47 1.62 5.89
CA ALA A 3 -8.28 2.64 5.24
C ALA A 3 -9.10 1.99 4.11
N ASN A 4 -10.41 2.11 4.22
CA ASN A 4 -11.32 1.86 3.11
C ASN A 4 -11.61 3.21 2.45
N HIS A 5 -11.28 3.33 1.17
CA HIS A 5 -11.46 4.54 0.38
C HIS A 5 -12.13 4.16 -0.93
N GLU A 6 -12.89 5.07 -1.54
CA GLU A 6 -13.53 4.89 -2.85
C GLU A 6 -12.56 4.52 -3.98
N LEU A 7 -11.25 4.77 -3.81
CA LEU A 7 -10.19 4.46 -4.78
C LEU A 7 -9.52 3.11 -4.50
N GLY A 8 -10.11 2.32 -3.60
CA GLY A 8 -9.60 1.03 -3.13
C GLY A 8 -8.92 1.10 -1.77
N PHE A 9 -8.66 -0.10 -1.24
CA PHE A 9 -8.08 -0.29 0.08
C PHE A 9 -6.64 0.24 0.22
N ALA A 10 -6.28 0.65 1.44
CA ALA A 10 -4.90 0.91 1.86
C ALA A 10 -4.64 0.43 3.30
N LEU A 11 -3.39 0.05 3.57
CA LEU A 11 -2.91 -0.34 4.90
C LEU A 11 -1.55 0.29 5.17
N ALA A 12 -1.45 0.98 6.31
CA ALA A 12 -0.20 1.43 6.89
C ALA A 12 0.14 0.59 8.13
N SER A 13 1.24 -0.15 8.09
CA SER A 13 1.70 -1.03 9.17
C SER A 13 3.17 -0.78 9.48
N MET A 14 3.58 -1.08 10.71
CA MET A 14 4.97 -1.04 11.14
C MET A 14 5.52 -2.45 11.33
N ARG A 15 6.83 -2.60 11.14
CA ARG A 15 7.59 -3.83 11.42
C ARG A 15 8.60 -3.62 12.55
N SER A 16 9.11 -2.40 12.72
CA SER A 16 9.94 -1.96 13.85
C SER A 16 9.92 -0.42 13.93
N PRO A 17 10.56 0.22 14.93
CA PRO A 17 10.60 1.69 15.02
C PRO A 17 11.21 2.41 13.80
N ARG A 18 11.93 1.69 12.94
CA ARG A 18 12.58 2.23 11.73
C ARG A 18 12.16 1.54 10.44
N ARG A 19 11.18 0.63 10.49
CA ARG A 19 10.72 -0.12 9.31
C ARG A 19 9.21 -0.19 9.26
N SER A 20 8.66 0.18 8.12
CA SER A 20 7.24 0.16 7.83
C SER A 20 6.93 -0.77 6.65
N ARG A 21 5.68 -1.22 6.58
CA ARG A 21 5.13 -1.93 5.43
C ARG A 21 3.79 -1.31 5.08
N TYR A 22 3.65 -0.89 3.83
CA TYR A 22 2.46 -0.25 3.31
C TYR A 22 1.85 -1.12 2.21
N TYR A 23 0.54 -1.10 2.10
CA TYR A 23 -0.21 -1.81 1.07
C TYR A 23 -1.26 -0.90 0.48
N ILE A 24 -1.50 -1.07 -0.82
CA ILE A 24 -2.60 -0.47 -1.55
C ILE A 24 -3.20 -1.55 -2.44
N GLN A 25 -4.52 -1.54 -2.60
CA GLN A 25 -5.19 -2.39 -3.58
C GLN A 25 -4.88 -1.88 -5.00
N CYS A 26 -4.55 -2.81 -5.88
CA CYS A 26 -4.32 -2.66 -7.31
C CYS A 26 -4.99 -3.82 -8.05
N ALA A 27 -5.06 -3.75 -9.39
CA ALA A 27 -5.52 -4.89 -10.18
C ALA A 27 -4.47 -6.01 -10.15
N VAL A 28 -4.92 -7.26 -10.30
CA VAL A 28 -4.06 -8.45 -10.13
C VAL A 28 -3.04 -8.63 -11.26
N ASP A 29 -3.31 -8.00 -12.40
CA ASP A 29 -2.57 -8.06 -13.65
C ASP A 29 -1.68 -6.83 -13.88
N GLU A 30 -1.63 -5.87 -12.94
CA GLU A 30 -0.69 -4.75 -13.04
C GLU A 30 0.76 -5.24 -12.93
N ASP A 31 1.65 -4.66 -13.74
CA ASP A 31 3.09 -4.89 -13.64
C ASP A 31 3.69 -4.02 -12.52
N ILE A 32 4.54 -4.61 -11.68
CA ILE A 32 5.26 -3.89 -10.64
C ILE A 32 6.20 -2.80 -11.20
N ALA A 33 6.66 -2.94 -12.45
CA ALA A 33 7.43 -1.92 -13.15
C ALA A 33 6.66 -0.60 -13.30
N ASP A 34 5.33 -0.67 -13.42
CA ASP A 34 4.45 0.51 -13.52
C ASP A 34 4.19 1.18 -12.15
N TRP A 35 4.76 0.64 -11.07
CA TRP A 35 4.61 1.16 -9.71
C TRP A 35 5.91 1.77 -9.17
N PRO A 36 6.37 2.92 -9.71
CA PRO A 36 7.45 3.67 -9.09
C PRO A 36 7.00 4.18 -7.71
N ASP A 37 7.96 4.41 -6.80
CA ASP A 37 7.68 4.81 -5.43
C ASP A 37 6.80 6.06 -5.35
N ALA A 38 7.01 7.03 -6.25
CA ALA A 38 6.20 8.24 -6.33
C ALA A 38 4.71 7.93 -6.59
N ARG A 39 4.40 7.02 -7.53
CA ARG A 39 3.02 6.59 -7.82
C ARG A 39 2.41 5.91 -6.60
N PHE A 40 3.16 5.01 -5.97
CA PHE A 40 2.72 4.30 -4.76
C PHE A 40 2.39 5.28 -3.63
N TRP A 41 3.31 6.19 -3.29
CA TRP A 41 3.12 7.16 -2.22
C TRP A 41 1.93 8.09 -2.48
N ASN A 42 1.76 8.56 -3.72
CA ASN A 42 0.63 9.42 -4.08
C ASN A 42 -0.71 8.68 -3.89
N LYS A 43 -0.83 7.44 -4.36
CA LYS A 43 -2.05 6.63 -4.17
C LYS A 43 -2.29 6.31 -2.69
N LEU A 44 -1.26 5.94 -1.95
CA LEU A 44 -1.35 5.64 -0.52
C LEU A 44 -1.84 6.87 0.27
N CYS A 45 -1.19 8.02 0.10
CA CYS A 45 -1.52 9.24 0.85
C CYS A 45 -2.94 9.72 0.55
N VAL A 46 -3.41 9.65 -0.70
CA VAL A 46 -4.81 9.97 -1.03
C VAL A 46 -5.76 9.07 -0.25
N ARG A 47 -5.51 7.75 -0.24
CA ARG A 47 -6.39 6.77 0.42
C ARG A 47 -6.38 6.86 1.95
N LEU A 48 -5.28 7.29 2.55
CA LEU A 48 -5.15 7.46 4.00
C LEU A 48 -5.83 8.76 4.52
N GLY A 49 -6.19 9.68 3.62
CA GLY A 49 -6.75 10.97 3.96
C GLY A 49 -5.71 12.00 4.40
N PRO A 50 -6.04 13.31 4.36
CA PRO A 50 -5.08 14.40 4.50
C PRO A 50 -4.36 14.42 5.86
N GLU A 51 -5.07 14.16 6.96
CA GLU A 51 -4.49 14.20 8.30
C GLU A 51 -3.43 13.11 8.52
N THR A 52 -3.71 11.90 8.04
CA THR A 52 -2.76 10.78 8.12
C THR A 52 -1.62 10.99 7.14
N ALA A 53 -1.93 11.42 5.91
CA ALA A 53 -0.94 11.65 4.86
C ALA A 53 0.12 12.68 5.28
N ALA A 54 -0.26 13.73 6.02
CA ALA A 54 0.65 14.73 6.56
C ALA A 54 1.71 14.15 7.53
N LYS A 55 1.44 12.99 8.13
CA LYS A 55 2.32 12.30 9.08
C LYS A 55 3.15 11.19 8.44
N VAL A 56 2.92 10.89 7.15
CA VAL A 56 3.64 9.83 6.44
C VAL A 56 5.03 10.32 6.05
N VAL A 57 6.06 9.70 6.63
CA VAL A 57 7.45 9.87 6.18
C VAL A 57 7.67 8.98 4.95
N ARG A 58 7.94 9.61 3.81
CA ARG A 58 8.21 8.91 2.54
C ARG A 58 9.69 8.58 2.41
N GLY A 59 9.99 7.55 1.63
CA GLY A 59 11.35 7.15 1.29
C GLY A 59 11.38 6.11 0.18
N PRO A 60 12.57 5.76 -0.31
CA PRO A 60 12.72 4.70 -1.29
C PRO A 60 12.23 3.37 -0.72
N SER A 61 11.55 2.58 -1.54
CA SER A 61 11.21 1.22 -1.17
C SER A 61 12.45 0.33 -1.23
N PHE A 62 12.60 -0.53 -0.22
CA PHE A 62 13.63 -1.58 -0.22
C PHE A 62 13.14 -2.86 -0.92
N GLU A 63 11.81 -3.07 -0.95
CA GLU A 63 11.16 -4.22 -1.58
C GLU A 63 9.75 -3.81 -2.02
N LYS A 64 9.36 -4.23 -3.23
CA LYS A 64 7.99 -4.07 -3.77
C LYS A 64 7.55 -5.34 -4.48
N THR A 65 6.34 -5.77 -4.17
CA THR A 65 5.71 -6.96 -4.75
C THR A 65 4.20 -6.76 -4.85
N ILE A 66 3.59 -7.40 -5.84
CA ILE A 66 2.13 -7.51 -5.97
C ILE A 66 1.75 -8.93 -5.54
N THR A 67 0.79 -9.05 -4.63
CA THR A 67 0.37 -10.34 -4.08
C THR A 67 -1.13 -10.55 -4.35
N PRO A 68 -1.51 -11.64 -5.04
CA PRO A 68 -2.92 -11.93 -5.28
C PRO A 68 -3.61 -12.35 -3.97
N LEU A 69 -4.76 -11.76 -3.67
CA LEU A 69 -5.62 -12.18 -2.57
C LEU A 69 -6.50 -13.34 -3.03
N ARG A 70 -6.42 -14.49 -2.35
CA ARG A 70 -7.18 -15.70 -2.68
C ARG A 70 -7.63 -16.40 -1.41
N SER A 71 -8.87 -16.86 -1.38
CA SER A 71 -9.36 -17.82 -0.38
C SER A 71 -9.30 -19.22 -1.00
N LYS A 72 -8.89 -20.23 -0.22
CA LYS A 72 -8.95 -21.64 -0.61
C LYS A 72 -10.00 -22.33 0.24
N PHE A 73 -10.94 -23.01 -0.40
CA PHE A 73 -11.81 -23.95 0.29
C PHE A 73 -11.08 -25.29 0.40
N ILE A 74 -11.04 -25.86 1.60
CA ILE A 74 -10.49 -27.21 1.85
C ILE A 74 -11.68 -28.03 2.31
N SER A 75 -12.15 -28.93 1.45
CA SER A 75 -13.15 -29.95 1.77
C SER A 75 -12.49 -31.21 2.27
#